data_AF-A0A656GHQ9-F1
#
_entry.id   AF-A0A656GHQ9-F1
#
_cell.length_a   1.000
_cell.length_b   1.000
_cell.length_c   1.000
_cell.angle_alpha   90.00
_cell.angle_beta   90.00
_cell.angle_gamma   90.00
#
_symmetry.space_group_name_H-M   'P 1'
#
loop_
_entity.id
_entity.type
_entity.pdbx_description
1 polymer ?
#
loop_
_entity_poly.entity_id
_entity_poly.type
_entity_poly.pdbx_seq_one_letter_code
_entity_poly.pdbx_strand_id
1 'polypeptide(L)'
;MTMFNKKNKLQHSVTLATMMMLSGLSVSAWADQYEDAAKKWAASEFKPSTLSDAEQLKELEWFIKAAEPFRGMDIKVVSETLTTHEYESKTLAKAFTEITGIKVTHDLLQEGDVIEKLQTAMQSDKSIYDGWVNDSDLIGTHFRYGKALSLTDLMASPEGSKVTSPTLDLKDFIGTSFTTAPDGKLYQLPDQQFANLYWFRADWFERPDLKKKFK
;
A
#
# COMPACT_ATOMS: atom_id res chain seq x y z
N MET A 1 -67.50 -7.42 24.64
CA MET A 1 -66.43 -6.62 25.24
C MET A 1 -65.19 -7.49 25.31
N THR A 2 -64.34 -7.54 24.28
CA THR A 2 -63.06 -6.82 24.31
C THR A 2 -62.51 -6.65 22.89
N MET A 3 -62.40 -5.39 22.44
CA MET A 3 -61.50 -5.00 21.36
C MET A 3 -60.16 -4.63 21.99
N PHE A 4 -59.07 -5.32 21.68
CA PHE A 4 -57.69 -4.80 21.79
C PHE A 4 -56.78 -5.82 21.10
N ASN A 5 -56.18 -5.48 19.94
CA ASN A 5 -54.77 -5.75 19.57
C ASN A 5 -54.45 -5.43 18.09
N LYS A 6 -54.58 -4.17 17.63
CA LYS A 6 -54.15 -3.76 16.27
C LYS A 6 -53.05 -2.68 16.24
N LYS A 7 -52.60 -2.16 17.39
CA LYS A 7 -51.64 -1.03 17.44
C LYS A 7 -50.14 -1.42 17.41
N ASN A 8 -49.77 -2.68 17.71
CA ASN A 8 -48.35 -3.06 17.78
C ASN A 8 -47.67 -3.36 16.43
N LYS A 9 -48.42 -3.82 15.41
CA LYS A 9 -47.81 -4.14 14.10
C LYS A 9 -47.37 -2.90 13.34
N LEU A 10 -48.11 -1.79 13.46
CA LEU A 10 -47.78 -0.55 12.76
C LEU A 10 -46.51 0.11 13.32
N GLN A 11 -46.29 0.07 14.64
CA GLN A 11 -45.10 0.63 15.26
C GLN A 11 -43.81 -0.11 14.87
N HIS A 12 -43.83 -1.44 14.79
CA HIS A 12 -42.66 -2.20 14.33
C HIS A 12 -42.37 -2.03 12.83
N SER A 13 -43.42 -1.83 12.01
CA SER A 13 -43.28 -1.61 10.57
C SER A 13 -42.64 -0.25 10.25
N VAL A 14 -43.01 0.79 11.01
CA VAL A 14 -42.44 2.14 10.84
C VAL A 14 -40.98 2.16 11.29
N THR A 15 -40.62 1.56 12.42
CA THR A 15 -39.22 1.54 12.91
C THR A 15 -38.27 0.85 11.92
N LEU A 16 -38.68 -0.26 11.30
CA LEU A 16 -37.85 -0.98 10.32
C LEU A 16 -37.67 -0.22 9.00
N ALA A 17 -38.71 0.48 8.52
CA ALA A 17 -38.64 1.31 7.33
C ALA A 17 -37.72 2.55 7.52
N THR A 18 -37.76 3.19 8.69
CA THR A 18 -36.83 4.29 9.00
C THR A 18 -35.37 3.81 9.08
N MET A 19 -35.10 2.63 9.65
CA MET A 19 -33.74 2.06 9.71
C MET A 19 -33.17 1.74 8.32
N MET A 20 -33.99 1.23 7.38
CA MET A 20 -33.56 0.98 6.00
C MET A 20 -33.31 2.26 5.19
N MET A 21 -34.07 3.34 5.41
CA MET A 21 -33.83 4.63 4.76
C MET A 21 -32.59 5.33 5.30
N LEU A 22 -32.36 5.27 6.62
CA LEU A 22 -31.15 5.82 7.25
C LEU A 22 -29.87 5.08 6.82
N SER A 23 -29.93 3.75 6.67
CA SER A 23 -28.78 2.97 6.14
C SER A 23 -28.49 3.27 4.67
N GLY A 24 -29.53 3.49 3.85
CA GLY A 24 -29.37 3.81 2.42
C GLY A 24 -28.71 5.18 2.18
N LEU A 25 -29.10 6.21 2.95
CA LEU A 25 -28.51 7.55 2.86
C LEU A 25 -27.06 7.59 3.35
N SER A 26 -26.70 6.79 4.37
CA SER A 26 -25.32 6.71 4.84
C SER A 26 -24.39 6.00 3.84
N VAL A 27 -24.87 4.96 3.13
CA VAL A 27 -24.04 4.24 2.16
C VAL A 27 -23.76 5.08 0.91
N SER A 28 -24.74 5.85 0.41
CA SER A 28 -24.53 6.73 -0.75
C SER A 28 -23.56 7.86 -0.42
N ALA A 29 -23.71 8.51 0.73
CA ALA A 29 -22.80 9.57 1.15
C ALA A 29 -21.36 9.07 1.36
N TRP A 30 -21.20 7.79 1.71
CA TRP A 30 -19.88 7.19 1.86
C TRP A 30 -19.24 6.85 0.51
N ALA A 31 -20.01 6.44 -0.49
CA ALA A 31 -19.50 6.26 -1.84
C ALA A 31 -19.02 7.60 -2.43
N ASP A 32 -19.82 8.66 -2.24
CA ASP A 32 -19.52 10.00 -2.76
C ASP A 32 -18.19 10.56 -2.20
N GLN A 33 -17.91 10.40 -0.89
CA GLN A 33 -16.65 10.91 -0.29
C GLN A 33 -15.39 10.22 -0.85
N TYR A 34 -15.43 8.91 -1.11
CA TYR A 34 -14.27 8.17 -1.60
C TYR A 34 -13.99 8.50 -3.06
N GLU A 35 -15.06 8.65 -3.87
CA GLU A 35 -14.95 9.10 -5.25
C GLU A 35 -14.42 10.54 -5.36
N ASP A 36 -14.89 11.44 -4.50
CA ASP A 36 -14.41 12.83 -4.47
C ASP A 36 -12.93 12.91 -4.05
N ALA A 37 -12.52 12.10 -3.08
CA ALA A 37 -11.12 11.95 -2.73
C ALA A 37 -10.30 11.43 -3.92
N ALA A 38 -10.74 10.38 -4.59
CA ALA A 38 -10.07 9.83 -5.77
C ALA A 38 -9.90 10.87 -6.88
N LYS A 39 -10.97 11.61 -7.22
CA LYS A 39 -10.92 12.69 -8.23
C LYS A 39 -9.93 13.78 -7.85
N LYS A 40 -9.93 14.20 -6.58
CA LYS A 40 -8.99 15.22 -6.07
C LYS A 40 -7.55 14.75 -6.19
N TRP A 41 -7.23 13.55 -5.69
CA TRP A 41 -5.86 13.01 -5.72
C TRP A 41 -5.37 12.76 -7.15
N ALA A 42 -6.23 12.24 -8.03
CA ALA A 42 -5.91 12.07 -9.44
C ALA A 42 -5.60 13.39 -10.16
N ALA A 43 -6.34 14.46 -9.84
CA ALA A 43 -6.16 15.77 -10.46
C ALA A 43 -4.92 16.52 -9.95
N SER A 44 -4.45 16.25 -8.72
CA SER A 44 -3.34 16.99 -8.10
C SER A 44 -2.04 16.21 -7.97
N GLU A 45 -2.06 15.07 -7.29
CA GLU A 45 -0.83 14.40 -6.83
C GLU A 45 -0.35 13.31 -7.80
N PHE A 46 -1.29 12.56 -8.39
CA PHE A 46 -0.95 11.40 -9.23
C PHE A 46 -0.61 11.81 -10.66
N LYS A 47 0.26 12.82 -10.81
CA LYS A 47 0.74 13.37 -12.07
C LYS A 47 2.28 13.54 -12.05
N PRO A 48 2.97 13.27 -13.16
CA PRO A 48 2.45 12.75 -14.43
C PRO A 48 2.01 11.29 -14.31
N SER A 49 1.10 10.85 -15.19
CA SER A 49 0.62 9.46 -15.25
C SER A 49 0.75 8.93 -16.68
N THR A 50 1.00 7.63 -16.80
CA THR A 50 0.96 6.89 -18.07
C THR A 50 -0.47 6.58 -18.51
N LEU A 51 -1.43 6.62 -17.58
CA LEU A 51 -2.86 6.43 -17.84
C LEU A 51 -3.50 7.75 -18.28
N SER A 52 -4.52 7.67 -19.15
CA SER A 52 -5.42 8.81 -19.35
C SER A 52 -6.22 9.11 -18.07
N ASP A 53 -6.77 10.33 -17.96
CA ASP A 53 -7.56 10.71 -16.79
C ASP A 53 -8.73 9.75 -16.52
N ALA A 54 -9.38 9.25 -17.58
CA ALA A 54 -10.48 8.29 -17.46
C ALA A 54 -10.01 6.91 -16.98
N GLU A 55 -8.86 6.43 -17.46
CA GLU A 55 -8.27 5.16 -17.01
C GLU A 55 -7.78 5.25 -15.57
N GLN A 56 -7.17 6.37 -15.19
CA GLN A 56 -6.72 6.63 -13.83
C GLN A 56 -7.91 6.67 -12.85
N LEU A 57 -9.01 7.33 -13.20
CA LEU A 57 -10.21 7.33 -12.35
C LEU A 57 -10.81 5.92 -12.23
N LYS A 58 -10.87 5.16 -13.32
CA LYS A 58 -11.36 3.79 -13.31
C LYS A 58 -10.50 2.86 -12.44
N GLU A 59 -9.18 3.07 -12.42
CA GLU A 59 -8.28 2.38 -11.53
C GLU A 59 -8.59 2.73 -10.06
N LEU A 60 -8.75 4.00 -9.73
CA LEU A 60 -9.13 4.41 -8.36
C LEU A 60 -10.52 3.92 -7.94
N GLU A 61 -11.49 3.86 -8.84
CA GLU A 61 -12.79 3.21 -8.62
C GLU A 61 -12.62 1.73 -8.24
N TRP A 62 -11.66 1.03 -8.86
CA TRP A 62 -11.34 -0.34 -8.47
C TRP A 62 -10.80 -0.41 -7.04
N PHE A 63 -9.90 0.50 -6.63
CA PHE A 63 -9.41 0.57 -5.24
C PHE A 63 -10.55 0.82 -4.24
N ILE A 64 -11.45 1.77 -4.53
CA ILE A 64 -12.61 2.08 -3.68
C ILE A 64 -13.47 0.84 -3.44
N LYS A 65 -13.73 0.07 -4.51
CA LYS A 65 -14.55 -1.14 -4.47
C LYS A 65 -13.85 -2.31 -3.79
N ALA A 66 -12.59 -2.55 -4.12
CA ALA A 66 -11.80 -3.62 -3.52
C ALA A 66 -11.64 -3.43 -2.00
N ALA A 67 -11.64 -2.18 -1.53
CA ALA A 67 -11.51 -1.83 -0.12
C ALA A 67 -12.81 -1.98 0.70
N GLU A 68 -13.99 -2.14 0.08
CA GLU A 68 -15.29 -2.22 0.78
C GLU A 68 -15.30 -3.13 2.02
N PRO A 69 -14.82 -4.39 1.98
CA PRO A 69 -14.84 -5.27 3.14
C PRO A 69 -13.78 -4.90 4.21
N PHE A 70 -12.87 -4.00 3.91
CA PHE A 70 -11.74 -3.62 4.76
C PHE A 70 -11.86 -2.18 5.31
N ARG A 71 -12.91 -1.44 4.94
CA ARG A 71 -13.13 -0.07 5.45
C ARG A 71 -13.15 -0.04 6.98
N GLY A 72 -12.37 0.88 7.54
CA GLY A 72 -12.19 1.02 8.99
C GLY A 72 -11.10 0.12 9.59
N MET A 73 -10.48 -0.77 8.80
CA MET A 73 -9.27 -1.49 9.19
C MET A 73 -8.12 -0.50 9.46
N ASP A 74 -7.23 -0.88 10.36
CA ASP A 74 -6.02 -0.15 10.71
C ASP A 74 -4.82 -1.05 10.38
N ILE A 75 -3.99 -0.62 9.45
CA ILE A 75 -2.79 -1.32 9.01
C ILE A 75 -1.55 -0.52 9.39
N LYS A 76 -0.52 -1.23 9.83
CA LYS A 76 0.76 -0.62 10.19
C LYS A 76 1.86 -1.07 9.23
N VAL A 77 2.57 -0.10 8.66
CA VAL A 77 3.69 -0.31 7.75
C VAL A 77 4.93 0.34 8.37
N VAL A 78 6.09 -0.24 8.12
CA VAL A 78 7.38 0.35 8.53
C VAL A 78 8.38 0.33 7.39
N SER A 79 9.19 1.39 7.32
CA SER A 79 10.30 1.51 6.38
C SER A 79 11.47 2.27 7.00
N GLU A 80 12.59 2.30 6.28
CA GLU A 80 13.68 3.23 6.56
C GLU A 80 13.22 4.68 6.37
N THR A 81 13.86 5.62 7.07
CA THR A 81 13.73 7.05 6.88
C THR A 81 14.50 7.49 5.63
N LEU A 82 13.83 7.44 4.48
CA LEU A 82 14.30 7.96 3.20
C LEU A 82 13.30 8.98 2.64
N THR A 83 13.74 9.87 1.75
CA THR A 83 12.85 10.87 1.14
C THR A 83 11.64 10.23 0.43
N THR A 84 11.83 9.08 -0.22
CA THR A 84 10.76 8.32 -0.88
C THR A 84 9.73 7.84 0.14
N HIS A 85 10.20 7.23 1.24
CA HIS A 85 9.31 6.73 2.28
C HIS A 85 8.67 7.83 3.13
N GLU A 86 9.31 9.00 3.26
CA GLU A 86 8.67 10.18 3.82
C GLU A 86 7.47 10.63 2.99
N TYR A 87 7.59 10.57 1.66
CA TYR A 87 6.49 10.87 0.74
C TYR A 87 5.39 9.80 0.83
N GLU A 88 5.73 8.51 0.88
CA GLU A 88 4.77 7.45 1.11
C GLU A 88 4.00 7.63 2.43
N SER A 89 4.72 7.85 3.53
CA SER A 89 4.14 7.97 4.86
C SER A 89 3.27 9.20 5.03
N LYS A 90 3.69 10.36 4.52
CA LYS A 90 2.98 11.63 4.72
C LYS A 90 1.90 11.88 3.67
N THR A 91 2.08 11.37 2.45
CA THR A 91 1.22 11.67 1.30
C THR A 91 0.45 10.44 0.84
N LEU A 92 1.12 9.35 0.43
CA LEU A 92 0.44 8.21 -0.17
C LEU A 92 -0.42 7.44 0.83
N ALA A 93 0.03 7.27 2.08
CA ALA A 93 -0.75 6.65 3.15
C ALA A 93 -2.05 7.43 3.41
N LYS A 94 -1.96 8.77 3.41
CA LYS A 94 -3.13 9.65 3.54
C LYS A 94 -4.06 9.51 2.34
N ALA A 95 -3.53 9.54 1.11
CA ALA A 95 -4.32 9.38 -0.11
C ALA A 95 -5.04 8.03 -0.13
N PHE A 96 -4.33 6.95 0.20
CA PHE A 96 -4.89 5.61 0.31
C PHE A 96 -6.01 5.57 1.35
N THR A 97 -5.82 6.15 2.54
CA THR A 97 -6.87 6.22 3.56
C THR A 97 -8.09 7.01 3.09
N GLU A 98 -7.90 8.18 2.47
CA GLU A 98 -9.01 9.00 1.96
C GLU A 98 -9.78 8.32 0.83
N ILE A 99 -9.11 7.52 -0.01
CA ILE A 99 -9.74 6.81 -1.14
C ILE A 99 -10.39 5.49 -0.70
N THR A 100 -9.78 4.75 0.21
CA THR A 100 -10.19 3.37 0.53
C THR A 100 -10.97 3.25 1.83
N GLY A 101 -10.80 4.21 2.75
CA GLY A 101 -11.28 4.12 4.14
C GLY A 101 -10.47 3.18 5.03
N ILE A 102 -9.34 2.62 4.56
CA ILE A 102 -8.40 1.83 5.35
C ILE A 102 -7.37 2.78 5.96
N LYS A 103 -7.21 2.76 7.29
CA LYS A 103 -6.23 3.61 7.98
C LYS A 103 -4.85 3.00 7.84
N VAL A 104 -3.89 3.80 7.36
CA VAL A 104 -2.50 3.39 7.24
C VAL A 104 -1.64 4.21 8.18
N THR A 105 -0.99 3.54 9.13
CA THR A 105 0.11 4.12 9.90
C THR A 105 1.41 3.67 9.28
N HIS A 106 2.20 4.58 8.72
CA HIS A 106 3.51 4.27 8.14
C HIS A 106 4.62 4.88 8.99
N ASP A 107 5.25 4.04 9.80
CA ASP A 107 6.35 4.43 10.68
C ASP A 107 7.68 4.51 9.90
N LEU A 108 8.46 5.54 10.20
CA LEU A 108 9.81 5.72 9.65
C LEU A 108 10.84 5.50 10.75
N LEU A 109 11.77 4.58 10.52
CA LEU A 109 12.86 4.26 11.45
C LEU A 109 14.21 4.33 10.73
N GLN A 110 15.32 4.22 11.47
CA GLN A 110 16.61 3.97 10.82
C GLN A 110 16.65 2.53 10.31
N GLU A 111 17.38 2.26 9.22
CA GLU A 111 17.45 0.93 8.60
C GLU A 111 17.74 -0.17 9.63
N GLY A 112 18.74 0.04 10.49
CA GLY A 112 19.11 -0.92 11.54
C GLY A 112 17.96 -1.27 12.48
N ASP A 113 17.12 -0.30 12.84
CA ASP A 113 15.96 -0.53 13.71
C ASP A 113 14.84 -1.31 12.97
N VAL A 114 14.68 -1.09 11.67
CA VAL A 114 13.76 -1.87 10.82
C VAL A 114 14.21 -3.33 10.80
N ILE A 115 15.49 -3.58 10.56
CA ILE A 115 16.06 -4.93 10.51
C ILE A 115 15.95 -5.63 11.88
N GLU A 116 16.26 -4.95 12.98
CA GLU A 116 16.14 -5.53 14.33
C GLU A 116 14.69 -5.94 14.64
N LYS A 117 13.72 -5.08 14.32
CA LYS A 117 12.30 -5.37 14.52
C LYS A 117 11.81 -6.50 13.62
N LEU A 118 12.24 -6.53 12.37
CA LEU A 118 11.90 -7.60 11.42
C LEU A 118 12.43 -8.94 11.93
N GLN A 119 13.69 -9.01 12.36
CA GLN A 119 14.28 -10.23 12.91
C GLN A 119 13.53 -10.68 14.18
N THR A 120 13.18 -9.74 15.06
CA THR A 120 12.39 -10.03 16.26
C THR A 120 11.02 -10.60 15.90
N ALA A 121 10.34 -10.03 14.91
CA ALA A 121 9.05 -10.54 14.43
C ALA A 121 9.17 -11.96 13.87
N MET A 122 10.21 -12.22 13.06
CA MET A 122 10.49 -13.53 12.48
C MET A 122 10.82 -14.60 13.53
N GLN A 123 11.57 -14.25 14.58
CA GLN A 123 11.97 -15.18 15.65
C GLN A 123 10.85 -15.46 16.65
N SER A 124 10.01 -14.45 16.91
CA SER A 124 8.94 -14.54 17.91
C SER A 124 7.59 -15.01 17.35
N ASP A 125 7.46 -15.07 16.02
CA ASP A 125 6.19 -15.29 15.31
C ASP A 125 5.12 -14.27 15.68
N LYS A 126 5.55 -13.06 16.06
CA LYS A 126 4.68 -11.94 16.44
C LYS A 126 5.14 -10.68 15.75
N SER A 127 4.37 -10.23 14.77
CA SER A 127 4.61 -8.97 14.09
C SER A 127 3.82 -7.83 14.74
N ILE A 128 4.44 -6.66 14.83
CA ILE A 128 3.78 -5.40 15.22
C ILE A 128 3.41 -4.53 14.01
N TYR A 129 3.84 -4.95 12.80
CA TYR A 129 3.54 -4.34 11.51
C TYR A 129 2.93 -5.37 10.56
N ASP A 130 2.04 -4.91 9.69
CA ASP A 130 1.38 -5.69 8.65
C ASP A 130 2.16 -5.64 7.32
N GLY A 131 2.92 -4.55 7.10
CA GLY A 131 3.77 -4.34 5.93
C GLY A 131 5.18 -3.89 6.30
N TRP A 132 6.17 -4.34 5.52
CA TRP A 132 7.58 -4.05 5.73
C TRP A 132 8.23 -3.64 4.42
N VAL A 133 8.83 -2.45 4.40
CA VAL A 133 9.74 -2.03 3.33
C VAL A 133 11.16 -2.27 3.82
N ASN A 134 11.89 -3.14 3.13
CA ASN A 134 13.26 -3.52 3.43
C ASN A 134 13.98 -3.90 2.14
N ASP A 135 15.31 -3.88 2.20
CA ASP A 135 16.17 -4.04 1.04
C ASP A 135 16.05 -5.42 0.38
N SER A 136 16.26 -5.44 -0.94
CA SER A 136 16.17 -6.66 -1.74
C SER A 136 17.26 -7.68 -1.43
N ASP A 137 18.34 -7.29 -0.75
CA ASP A 137 19.38 -8.21 -0.30
C ASP A 137 18.89 -9.16 0.82
N LEU A 138 17.77 -8.84 1.48
CA LEU A 138 17.05 -9.75 2.38
C LEU A 138 16.29 -10.87 1.65
N ILE A 139 16.22 -10.92 0.33
CA ILE A 139 15.48 -11.97 -0.41
C ILE A 139 15.89 -13.38 0.01
N GLY A 140 17.18 -13.59 0.29
CA GLY A 140 17.71 -14.86 0.76
C GLY A 140 17.25 -15.23 2.17
N THR A 141 16.92 -14.25 3.01
CA THR A 141 16.34 -14.45 4.35
C THR A 141 14.86 -14.80 4.24
N HIS A 142 14.11 -14.00 3.46
CA HIS A 142 12.67 -14.17 3.25
C HIS A 142 12.33 -15.57 2.71
N PHE A 143 13.02 -15.98 1.65
CA PHE A 143 12.84 -17.29 1.03
C PHE A 143 13.18 -18.45 1.97
N ARG A 144 14.31 -18.37 2.69
CA ARG A 144 14.80 -19.52 3.48
C ARG A 144 14.03 -19.73 4.78
N TYR A 145 13.53 -18.66 5.40
CA TYR A 145 13.00 -18.73 6.76
C TYR A 145 11.48 -18.99 6.76
N GLY A 146 10.81 -18.83 5.61
CA GLY A 146 9.38 -19.08 5.47
C GLY A 146 8.50 -18.15 6.32
N LYS A 147 9.03 -16.98 6.67
CA LYS A 147 8.32 -15.96 7.48
C LYS A 147 7.73 -14.82 6.64
N ALA A 148 8.18 -14.68 5.40
CA ALA A 148 7.62 -13.74 4.44
C ALA A 148 6.56 -14.44 3.57
N LEU A 149 5.48 -13.72 3.28
CA LEU A 149 4.47 -14.18 2.35
C LEU A 149 4.99 -14.06 0.91
N SER A 150 4.88 -15.15 0.14
CA SER A 150 5.12 -15.11 -1.30
C SER A 150 4.01 -14.31 -1.98
N LEU A 151 4.38 -13.22 -2.66
CA LEU A 151 3.43 -12.41 -3.43
C LEU A 151 2.90 -13.17 -4.64
N THR A 152 3.73 -14.02 -5.25
CA THR A 152 3.28 -14.93 -6.31
C THR A 152 2.14 -15.83 -5.83
N ASP A 153 2.30 -16.46 -4.66
CA ASP A 153 1.27 -17.35 -4.12
C ASP A 153 0.05 -16.57 -3.62
N LEU A 154 0.27 -15.40 -3.00
CA LEU A 154 -0.82 -14.52 -2.58
C LEU A 154 -1.68 -14.12 -3.77
N MET A 155 -1.10 -13.56 -4.84
CA MET A 155 -1.84 -13.12 -6.01
C MET A 155 -2.57 -14.28 -6.72
N ALA A 156 -2.01 -15.49 -6.67
CA ALA A 156 -2.66 -16.70 -7.21
C ALA A 156 -3.76 -17.27 -6.30
N SER A 157 -3.84 -16.85 -5.03
CA SER A 157 -4.82 -17.37 -4.09
C SER A 157 -6.23 -16.81 -4.34
N PRO A 158 -7.30 -17.54 -3.95
CA PRO A 158 -8.68 -17.06 -4.09
C PRO A 158 -8.96 -15.73 -3.37
N GLU A 159 -8.24 -15.45 -2.28
CA GLU A 159 -8.36 -14.22 -1.51
C GLU A 159 -7.53 -13.10 -2.13
N GLY A 160 -6.26 -13.37 -2.44
CA GLY A 160 -5.35 -12.36 -2.99
C GLY A 160 -5.72 -11.92 -4.40
N SER A 161 -6.24 -12.81 -5.25
CA SER A 161 -6.74 -12.46 -6.58
C SER A 161 -7.87 -11.42 -6.57
N LYS A 162 -8.68 -11.35 -5.50
CA LYS A 162 -9.74 -10.34 -5.34
C LYS A 162 -9.20 -8.95 -5.03
N VAL A 163 -7.99 -8.87 -4.48
CA VAL A 163 -7.33 -7.63 -4.05
C VAL A 163 -6.04 -7.36 -4.84
N THR A 164 -5.77 -8.12 -5.90
CA THR A 164 -4.68 -7.86 -6.84
C THR A 164 -5.21 -6.91 -7.90
N SER A 165 -4.57 -5.75 -8.04
CA SER A 165 -5.02 -4.75 -9.02
C SER A 165 -4.98 -5.32 -10.43
N PRO A 166 -6.05 -5.17 -11.24
CA PRO A 166 -6.05 -5.61 -12.63
C PRO A 166 -5.09 -4.79 -13.50
N THR A 167 -4.61 -3.64 -13.00
CA THR A 167 -3.62 -2.78 -13.67
C THR A 167 -2.19 -3.03 -13.20
N LEU A 168 -1.98 -3.92 -12.21
CA LEU A 168 -0.64 -4.28 -11.77
C LEU A 168 0.06 -5.13 -12.85
N ASP A 169 1.03 -4.53 -13.56
CA ASP A 169 1.95 -5.28 -14.41
C ASP A 169 3.32 -5.41 -13.73
N LEU A 170 3.70 -6.64 -13.39
CA LEU A 170 5.00 -6.92 -12.78
C LEU A 170 6.18 -6.55 -13.71
N LYS A 171 5.95 -6.40 -15.02
CA LYS A 171 6.96 -5.97 -15.98
C LYS A 171 7.26 -4.47 -15.92
N ASP A 172 6.40 -3.67 -15.31
CA ASP A 172 6.63 -2.24 -15.11
C ASP A 172 7.69 -1.97 -14.04
N PHE A 173 7.97 -2.97 -13.19
CA PHE A 173 8.98 -2.89 -12.15
C PHE A 173 10.37 -3.21 -12.68
N ILE A 174 11.32 -2.32 -12.40
CA ILE A 174 12.73 -2.58 -12.66
C ILE A 174 13.32 -3.35 -11.48
N GLY A 175 13.89 -4.52 -11.75
CA GLY A 175 14.65 -5.28 -10.75
C GLY A 175 13.86 -6.35 -9.99
N THR A 176 12.72 -6.82 -10.52
CA THR A 176 11.98 -7.95 -9.93
C THR A 176 12.82 -9.23 -9.78
N SER A 177 13.88 -9.38 -10.57
CA SER A 177 14.85 -10.47 -10.40
C SER A 177 15.59 -10.45 -9.06
N PHE A 178 15.76 -9.27 -8.43
CA PHE A 178 16.39 -9.14 -7.12
C PHE A 178 15.44 -9.50 -5.97
N THR A 179 14.13 -9.45 -6.22
CA THR A 179 13.09 -9.78 -5.24
C THR A 179 12.39 -11.11 -5.53
N THR A 180 12.87 -11.85 -6.53
CA THR A 180 12.44 -13.21 -6.88
C THR A 180 13.46 -14.21 -6.37
N ALA A 181 13.01 -15.19 -5.58
CA ALA A 181 13.88 -16.19 -4.98
C ALA A 181 14.18 -17.36 -5.95
N PRO A 182 15.13 -18.26 -5.62
CA PRO A 182 15.48 -19.41 -6.48
C PRO A 182 14.35 -20.42 -6.75
N ASP A 183 13.27 -20.38 -5.96
CA ASP A 183 12.05 -21.14 -6.22
C ASP A 183 11.16 -20.54 -7.33
N GLY A 184 11.58 -19.40 -7.91
CA GLY A 184 10.88 -18.68 -8.97
C GLY A 184 9.74 -17.80 -8.46
N LYS A 185 9.62 -17.59 -7.15
CA LYS A 185 8.53 -16.79 -6.55
C LYS A 185 9.00 -15.40 -6.16
N LEU A 186 8.12 -14.42 -6.35
CA LEU A 186 8.30 -13.03 -5.96
C LEU A 186 7.91 -12.86 -4.49
N TYR A 187 8.79 -12.28 -3.67
CA TYR A 187 8.54 -12.04 -2.24
C TYR A 187 8.44 -10.55 -1.87
N GLN A 188 8.94 -9.65 -2.73
CA GLN A 188 8.85 -8.20 -2.54
C GLN A 188 8.50 -7.53 -3.87
N LEU A 189 7.67 -6.48 -3.83
CA LEU A 189 7.54 -5.56 -4.95
C LEU A 189 8.68 -4.53 -4.88
N PRO A 190 9.46 -4.34 -5.95
CA PRO A 190 10.45 -3.26 -5.99
C PRO A 190 9.78 -1.91 -5.79
N ASP A 191 10.35 -1.10 -4.92
CA ASP A 191 9.76 0.18 -4.49
C ASP A 191 10.70 1.36 -4.81
N GLN A 192 11.97 1.21 -4.42
CA GLN A 192 13.04 2.15 -4.72
C GLN A 192 14.26 1.43 -5.30
N GLN A 193 15.09 2.16 -6.07
CA GLN A 193 16.39 1.68 -6.53
C GLN A 193 17.54 2.52 -5.97
N PHE A 194 18.60 1.85 -5.52
CA PHE A 194 19.88 2.48 -5.17
C PHE A 194 20.87 2.31 -6.32
N ALA A 195 20.98 3.33 -7.16
CA ALA A 195 22.05 3.38 -8.15
C ALA A 195 23.35 3.80 -7.46
N ASN A 196 24.31 2.86 -7.35
CA ASN A 196 25.66 3.19 -6.91
C ASN A 196 26.37 3.97 -8.01
N LEU A 197 26.49 5.28 -7.80
CA LEU A 197 27.15 6.20 -8.72
C LEU A 197 28.55 6.54 -8.21
N TYR A 198 29.49 6.65 -9.12
CA TYR A 198 30.82 7.17 -8.80
C TYR A 198 30.83 8.69 -8.94
N TRP A 199 30.95 9.38 -7.80
CA TRP A 199 31.09 10.84 -7.75
C TRP A 199 32.56 11.18 -7.54
N PHE A 200 33.10 12.07 -8.37
CA PHE A 200 34.50 12.50 -8.26
C PHE A 200 34.67 13.98 -8.54
N ARG A 201 35.79 14.53 -8.02
CA ARG A 201 36.19 15.91 -8.25
C ARG A 201 36.83 16.06 -9.62
N ALA A 202 36.03 16.31 -10.65
CA ALA A 202 36.51 16.48 -12.01
C ALA A 202 37.64 17.51 -12.11
N ASP A 203 37.53 18.62 -11.39
CA ASP A 203 38.57 19.67 -11.33
C ASP A 203 39.89 19.14 -10.72
N TRP A 204 39.84 18.26 -9.73
CA TRP A 204 41.03 17.62 -9.18
C TRP A 204 41.67 16.64 -10.17
N PHE A 205 40.84 15.93 -10.93
CA PHE A 205 41.32 15.04 -12.00
C PHE A 205 41.89 15.83 -13.18
N GLU A 206 41.45 17.07 -13.40
CA GLU A 206 41.96 17.95 -14.46
C GLU A 206 43.22 18.72 -14.06
N ARG A 207 43.43 18.94 -12.75
CA ARG A 207 44.54 19.71 -12.19
C ARG A 207 45.92 19.17 -12.60
N PRO A 208 46.76 19.98 -13.28
CA PRO A 208 48.06 19.53 -13.78
C PRO A 208 49.02 19.03 -12.70
N ASP A 209 49.00 19.63 -11.51
CA ASP A 209 49.87 19.26 -10.39
C ASP A 209 49.49 17.90 -9.78
N LEU A 210 48.20 17.56 -9.77
CA LEU A 210 47.71 16.26 -9.34
C LEU A 210 47.93 15.18 -10.41
N LYS A 211 47.68 15.50 -11.69
CA LYS A 211 47.98 14.61 -12.82
C LYS A 211 49.45 14.16 -12.83
N LYS A 212 50.39 15.07 -12.52
CA LYS A 212 51.83 14.75 -12.45
C LYS A 212 52.19 13.77 -11.32
N LYS A 213 51.36 13.65 -10.28
CA LYS A 213 51.58 12.75 -9.14
C LYS A 213 50.99 11.36 -9.36
N PHE A 214 49.97 11.23 -10.21
CA PHE A 214 49.46 9.94 -10.68
C PHE A 214 50.42 9.39 -11.74
N LYS A 215 51.09 8.28 -11.44
CA LYS A 215 51.97 7.54 -12.35
C LYS A 215 51.22 6.40 -13.01
#